data_AF-A0A1Q5SRA7-F1
#
_entry.id   AF-A0A1Q5SRA7-F1
#
_cell.length_a   1.000
_cell.length_b   1.000
_cell.length_c   1.000
_cell.angle_alpha   90.00
_cell.angle_beta   90.00
_cell.angle_gamma   90.00
#
_symmetry.space_group_name_H-M   'P 1'
#
loop_
_entity.id
_entity.type
_entity.pdbx_description
1 polymer ?
#
loop_
_entity_poly.entity_id
_entity_poly.type
_entity_poly.pdbx_seq_one_letter_code
_entity_poly.pdbx_strand_id
1 'polypeptide(L)'
;MGYDVADYRSIHAPYGTVEDVQELIDELHSHDMRILMDLVVNHTSDQHVWFKESRSSKSNLKRAWYIWRDPKYDAQGNRKEPNNWKSIFGGSAWAFNEPTGQYYLDLFLPSQPISTGRMQRCVKLLTMKCVSGSIEV
;
A
#
# COMPACT_ATOMS: atom_id res chain seq x y z
N MET A 1 -6.19 12.04 -5.67
CA MET A 1 -6.93 11.08 -4.82
C MET A 1 -5.89 10.31 -4.04
N GLY A 2 -6.03 10.15 -2.70
CA GLY A 2 -4.92 9.82 -1.80
C GLY A 2 -4.92 8.42 -1.17
N TYR A 3 -5.66 7.46 -1.74
CA TYR A 3 -5.73 6.09 -1.21
C TYR A 3 -4.52 5.22 -1.60
N ASP A 4 -3.72 5.65 -2.58
CA ASP A 4 -2.39 5.11 -2.86
C ASP A 4 -1.35 5.69 -1.89
N VAL A 5 -1.34 5.20 -0.64
CA VAL A 5 -0.46 5.72 0.41
C VAL A 5 0.99 5.35 0.15
N ALA A 6 1.87 6.36 -0.02
CA ALA A 6 3.31 6.18 -0.21
C ALA A 6 4.12 6.19 1.10
N ASP A 7 3.62 6.89 2.12
CA ASP A 7 4.16 6.92 3.48
C ASP A 7 3.02 7.15 4.49
N TYR A 8 2.93 6.27 5.49
CA TYR A 8 1.91 6.31 6.53
C TYR A 8 2.22 7.30 7.66
N ARG A 9 3.41 7.92 7.68
CA ARG A 9 3.87 8.81 8.76
C ARG A 9 3.98 10.28 8.37
N SER A 10 3.73 10.60 7.11
CA SER A 10 3.85 11.96 6.60
C SER A 10 2.51 12.48 6.09
N ILE A 11 2.31 13.79 6.17
CA ILE A 11 1.20 14.47 5.52
C ILE A 11 1.62 14.87 4.10
N HIS A 12 0.71 14.68 3.14
CA HIS A 12 0.95 15.10 1.77
C HIS A 12 1.03 16.63 1.74
N ALA A 13 2.13 17.19 1.24
CA ALA A 13 2.48 18.61 1.41
C ALA A 13 1.36 19.63 1.09
N PRO A 14 0.51 19.45 0.05
CA PRO A 14 -0.65 20.31 -0.18
C PRO A 14 -1.71 20.34 0.94
N TYR A 15 -1.68 19.38 1.86
CA TYR A 15 -2.53 19.31 3.05
C TYR A 15 -1.85 19.80 4.33
N GLY A 16 -0.57 20.18 4.26
CA GLY A 16 0.21 20.67 5.40
C GLY A 16 1.25 19.66 5.90
N THR A 17 1.59 19.80 7.17
CA THR A 17 2.64 19.09 7.91
C THR A 17 2.03 18.21 9.01
N VAL A 18 2.87 17.41 9.68
CA VAL A 18 2.41 16.62 10.83
C VAL A 18 2.04 17.55 11.99
N GLU A 19 2.74 18.66 12.12
CA GLU A 19 2.50 19.70 13.11
C GLU A 19 1.15 20.39 12.88
N ASP A 20 0.79 20.71 11.64
CA ASP A 20 -0.52 21.29 11.30
C ASP A 20 -1.68 20.34 11.67
N VAL A 21 -1.48 19.03 11.47
CA VAL A 21 -2.47 18.01 11.87
C VAL A 21 -2.54 17.88 13.39
N GLN A 22 -1.41 18.01 14.09
CA GLN A 22 -1.39 18.00 15.55
C GLN A 22 -2.14 19.22 16.13
N GLU A 23 -1.94 20.40 15.57
CA GLU A 23 -2.69 21.61 15.96
C GLU A 23 -4.19 21.42 15.73
N LEU A 24 -4.59 20.86 14.58
CA LEU A 24 -6.00 20.52 14.32
C LEU A 24 -6.57 19.54 15.36
N ILE A 25 -5.81 18.51 15.74
CA ILE A 25 -6.23 17.53 16.74
C ILE A 25 -6.44 18.21 18.10
N ASP A 26 -5.52 19.07 18.51
CA ASP A 26 -5.57 19.76 19.80
C ASP A 26 -6.73 20.74 19.86
N GLU A 27 -6.98 21.50 18.79
CA GLU A 27 -8.14 22.38 18.68
C GLU A 27 -9.46 21.58 18.70
N LEU A 28 -9.57 20.47 17.97
CA LEU A 28 -10.77 19.63 18.03
C LEU A 28 -11.04 19.11 19.45
N HIS A 29 -10.00 18.68 20.16
CA HIS A 29 -10.13 18.21 21.55
C HIS A 29 -10.50 19.33 22.53
N SER A 30 -10.03 20.56 22.32
CA SER A 30 -10.42 21.72 23.15
C SER A 30 -11.93 22.00 23.08
N HIS A 31 -12.55 21.61 21.96
CA HIS A 31 -13.98 21.70 21.70
C HIS A 31 -14.76 20.39 21.99
N ASP A 32 -14.17 19.44 22.71
CA ASP A 32 -14.77 18.13 23.03
C ASP A 32 -15.17 17.30 21.78
N MET A 33 -14.56 17.61 20.63
CA MET A 33 -14.72 16.88 19.38
C MET A 33 -13.69 15.76 19.25
N ARG A 34 -14.02 14.73 18.48
CA ARG A 34 -13.13 13.61 18.17
C ARG A 34 -12.88 13.55 16.68
N ILE A 35 -11.67 13.18 16.29
CA ILE A 35 -11.29 12.94 14.90
C ILE A 35 -11.23 11.44 14.62
N LEU A 36 -11.77 11.03 13.47
CA LEU A 36 -11.63 9.69 12.92
C LEU A 36 -10.87 9.78 11.61
N MET A 37 -9.72 9.11 11.53
CA MET A 37 -8.90 9.05 10.32
C MET A 37 -9.11 7.73 9.58
N ASP A 38 -9.09 7.78 8.26
CA ASP A 38 -9.12 6.58 7.43
C ASP A 38 -7.79 5.83 7.52
N LEU A 39 -7.85 4.49 7.48
CA LEU A 39 -6.70 3.61 7.56
C LEU A 39 -6.69 2.65 6.38
N VAL A 40 -5.94 3.02 5.34
CA VAL A 40 -5.84 2.26 4.10
C VAL A 40 -4.72 1.22 4.19
N VAL A 41 -5.07 -0.04 4.45
CA VAL A 41 -4.06 -1.12 4.60
C VAL A 41 -4.07 -2.17 3.49
N ASN A 42 -5.16 -2.27 2.73
CA ASN A 42 -5.34 -3.32 1.72
C ASN A 42 -4.28 -3.24 0.59
N HIS A 43 -3.81 -2.02 0.30
CA HIS A 43 -2.77 -1.71 -0.68
C HIS A 43 -1.92 -0.54 -0.20
N THR A 44 -0.79 -0.31 -0.86
CA THR A 44 0.00 0.93 -0.79
C THR A 44 0.16 1.52 -2.18
N SER A 45 0.75 2.70 -2.29
CA SER A 45 1.33 3.16 -3.54
C SER A 45 2.44 2.24 -4.04
N ASP A 46 2.62 2.14 -5.35
CA ASP A 46 3.81 1.57 -5.97
C ASP A 46 5.07 2.42 -5.72
N GLN A 47 4.88 3.67 -5.28
CA GLN A 47 5.95 4.54 -4.82
C GLN A 47 6.38 4.29 -3.38
N HIS A 48 5.63 3.50 -2.61
CA HIS A 48 5.98 3.16 -1.24
C HIS A 48 7.31 2.38 -1.19
N VAL A 49 8.19 2.73 -0.25
CA VAL A 49 9.51 2.10 -0.07
C VAL A 49 9.43 0.57 0.00
N TRP A 50 8.39 0.01 0.65
CA TRP A 50 8.19 -1.43 0.75
C TRP A 50 7.92 -2.09 -0.59
N PHE A 51 7.14 -1.47 -1.47
CA PHE A 51 6.92 -2.01 -2.81
C PHE A 51 8.16 -1.88 -3.67
N LYS A 52 8.87 -0.74 -3.59
CA LYS A 52 10.15 -0.52 -4.28
C LYS A 52 11.18 -1.60 -3.91
N GLU A 53 11.32 -1.90 -2.63
CA GLU A 53 12.16 -3.01 -2.16
C GLU A 53 11.63 -4.37 -2.65
N SER A 54 10.33 -4.64 -2.49
CA SER A 54 9.73 -5.91 -2.89
C SER A 54 9.87 -6.19 -4.39
N ARG A 55 9.81 -5.16 -5.25
CA ARG A 55 9.92 -5.28 -6.71
C ARG A 55 11.38 -5.28 -7.20
N SER A 56 12.36 -5.03 -6.33
CA SER A 56 13.78 -5.00 -6.70
C SER A 56 14.35 -6.38 -7.03
N SER A 57 13.84 -7.43 -6.36
CA SER A 57 14.30 -8.81 -6.55
C SER A 57 13.29 -9.81 -6.01
N LYS A 58 13.27 -11.02 -6.59
CA LYS A 58 12.51 -12.17 -6.07
C LYS A 58 13.00 -12.65 -4.70
N SER A 59 14.23 -12.33 -4.30
CA SER A 59 14.84 -12.73 -3.02
C SER A 59 14.79 -11.67 -1.92
N ASN A 60 14.22 -10.49 -2.18
CA ASN A 60 14.16 -9.41 -1.19
C ASN A 60 13.30 -9.82 0.03
N LEU A 61 13.68 -9.40 1.24
CA LEU A 61 12.98 -9.73 2.49
C LEU A 61 11.52 -9.24 2.50
N LYS A 62 11.21 -8.17 1.76
CA LYS A 62 9.85 -7.62 1.59
C LYS A 62 9.09 -8.27 0.44
N ARG A 63 9.64 -9.27 -0.27
CA ARG A 63 8.95 -9.94 -1.39
C ARG A 63 7.58 -10.49 -0.99
N ALA A 64 7.49 -11.10 0.19
CA ALA A 64 6.25 -11.68 0.71
C ALA A 64 5.25 -10.65 1.26
N TRP A 65 5.56 -9.35 1.19
CA TRP A 65 4.65 -8.29 1.64
C TRP A 65 3.59 -7.97 0.59
N TYR A 66 3.81 -8.37 -0.66
CA TYR A 66 2.88 -8.20 -1.77
C TYR A 66 2.60 -9.53 -2.46
N ILE A 67 1.53 -9.58 -3.25
CA ILE A 67 1.11 -10.81 -3.95
C ILE A 67 1.77 -10.85 -5.32
N TRP A 68 2.76 -11.72 -5.48
CA TRP A 68 3.49 -11.95 -6.73
C TRP A 68 3.18 -13.32 -7.33
N ARG A 69 3.06 -13.43 -8.65
CA ARG A 69 2.83 -14.69 -9.36
C ARG A 69 3.59 -14.74 -10.67
N ASP A 70 4.06 -15.93 -11.04
CA ASP A 70 4.65 -16.17 -12.35
C ASP A 70 3.59 -16.05 -13.46
N PRO A 71 4.00 -15.62 -14.66
CA PRO A 71 3.12 -15.65 -15.82
C PRO A 71 2.67 -17.08 -16.15
N LYS A 72 1.47 -17.18 -16.70
CA LYS A 72 1.04 -18.38 -17.44
C LYS A 72 1.29 -18.16 -18.93
N TYR A 73 1.24 -19.23 -19.71
CA TYR A 73 1.40 -19.18 -21.15
C TYR A 73 0.27 -19.97 -21.82
N ASP A 74 -0.25 -19.44 -22.93
CA ASP A 74 -1.18 -20.19 -23.77
C ASP A 74 -0.43 -21.16 -24.71
N ALA A 75 -1.19 -21.95 -25.49
CA ALA A 75 -0.62 -22.94 -26.41
C ALA A 75 0.26 -22.30 -27.52
N GLN A 76 0.10 -21.01 -27.77
CA GLN A 76 0.87 -20.23 -28.75
C GLN A 76 2.10 -19.56 -28.10
N GLY A 77 2.32 -19.77 -26.80
CA GLY A 77 3.43 -19.18 -26.07
C GLY A 77 3.22 -17.71 -25.68
N ASN A 78 2.00 -17.16 -25.79
CA ASN A 78 1.75 -15.80 -25.34
C ASN A 78 1.63 -15.75 -23.82
N ARG A 79 2.27 -14.74 -23.21
CA ARG A 79 2.18 -14.46 -21.78
C ARG A 79 0.73 -14.14 -21.40
N LYS A 80 0.24 -14.80 -20.34
CA LYS A 80 -1.07 -14.62 -19.74
C LYS A 80 -0.94 -14.34 -18.25
N GLU A 81 -1.91 -13.63 -17.74
CA GLU A 81 -2.07 -13.35 -16.32
C GLU A 81 -2.35 -14.65 -15.53
N PRO A 82 -2.06 -14.66 -14.22
CA PRO A 82 -2.25 -15.85 -13.38
C PRO A 82 -3.70 -16.37 -13.34
N ASN A 83 -4.69 -15.49 -13.45
CA ASN A 83 -6.11 -15.81 -13.55
C ASN A 83 -6.87 -14.66 -14.26
N ASN A 84 -8.19 -14.79 -14.39
CA ASN A 84 -9.07 -13.83 -15.06
C ASN A 84 -9.70 -12.80 -14.11
N TRP A 85 -9.11 -12.56 -12.94
CA TRP A 85 -9.62 -11.55 -12.00
C TRP A 85 -9.55 -10.16 -12.62
N LYS A 86 -10.58 -9.36 -12.35
CA LYS A 86 -10.72 -8.00 -12.86
C LYS A 86 -10.44 -6.99 -11.77
N SER A 87 -9.76 -5.91 -12.14
CA SER A 87 -9.70 -4.71 -11.29
C SER A 87 -11.11 -4.11 -11.15
N ILE A 88 -11.36 -3.48 -10.01
CA ILE A 88 -12.58 -2.72 -9.73
C ILE A 88 -12.79 -1.60 -10.75
N PHE A 89 -11.72 -1.02 -11.29
CA PHE A 89 -11.78 0.04 -12.30
C PHE A 89 -11.72 -0.49 -13.75
N GLY A 90 -11.78 -1.81 -13.93
CA GLY A 90 -11.77 -2.46 -15.23
C GLY A 90 -10.38 -2.91 -15.67
N GLY A 91 -10.35 -3.81 -16.66
CA GLY A 91 -9.12 -4.50 -17.07
C GLY A 91 -8.74 -5.65 -16.13
N SER A 92 -7.52 -6.16 -16.31
CA SER A 92 -6.95 -7.22 -15.47
C SER A 92 -6.61 -6.69 -14.07
N ALA A 93 -6.74 -7.53 -13.05
CA ALA A 93 -6.24 -7.26 -11.70
C ALA A 93 -4.74 -7.56 -11.52
N TRP A 94 -4.01 -7.77 -12.62
CA TRP A 94 -2.61 -8.16 -12.59
C TRP A 94 -1.77 -7.25 -13.48
N ALA A 95 -0.86 -6.52 -12.86
CA ALA A 95 0.16 -5.73 -13.55
C ALA A 95 1.48 -6.50 -13.64
N PHE A 96 2.12 -6.47 -14.81
CA PHE A 96 3.39 -7.15 -15.04
C PHE A 96 4.57 -6.28 -14.59
N ASN A 97 5.53 -6.89 -13.89
CA ASN A 97 6.78 -6.24 -13.51
C ASN A 97 7.93 -6.83 -14.33
N GLU A 98 8.33 -6.12 -15.38
CA GLU A 98 9.43 -6.51 -16.28
C GLU A 98 10.73 -6.88 -15.53
N PRO A 99 11.22 -6.11 -14.52
CA PRO A 99 12.46 -6.44 -13.82
C PRO A 99 12.49 -7.82 -13.15
N THR A 100 11.35 -8.29 -12.63
CA THR A 100 11.28 -9.60 -11.97
C THR A 100 10.59 -10.66 -12.82
N GLY A 101 10.08 -10.30 -14.00
CA GLY A 101 9.34 -11.21 -14.87
C GLY A 101 8.09 -11.82 -14.23
N GLN A 102 7.47 -11.13 -13.26
CA GLN A 102 6.32 -11.63 -12.51
C GLN A 102 5.19 -10.60 -12.52
N TYR A 103 3.96 -11.09 -12.40
CA TYR A 103 2.81 -10.25 -12.12
C TYR A 103 2.72 -9.93 -10.62
N TYR A 104 2.24 -8.74 -10.29
CA TYR A 104 1.73 -8.43 -8.96
C TYR A 104 0.23 -8.14 -9.02
N LEU A 105 -0.48 -8.42 -7.93
CA LEU A 105 -1.92 -8.17 -7.86
C LEU A 105 -2.21 -6.69 -7.57
N ASP A 106 -3.14 -6.13 -8.31
CA ASP A 106 -3.76 -4.82 -8.07
C ASP A 106 -5.28 -4.94 -8.24
N LEU A 107 -6.07 -4.66 -7.19
CA LEU A 107 -7.54 -4.75 -7.29
C LEU A 107 -8.18 -3.44 -7.75
N PHE A 108 -7.39 -2.38 -7.89
CA PHE A 108 -7.84 -1.03 -8.18
C PHE A 108 -7.04 -0.44 -9.35
N LEU A 109 -5.85 0.10 -9.09
CA LEU A 109 -4.95 0.61 -10.12
C LEU A 109 -3.60 -0.11 -10.05
N PRO A 110 -2.84 -0.21 -11.15
CA PRO A 110 -1.47 -0.73 -11.11
C PRO A 110 -0.56 -0.01 -10.11
N SER A 111 -0.82 1.28 -9.83
CA SER A 111 -0.12 2.04 -8.79
C SER A 111 -0.53 1.66 -7.36
N GLN A 112 -1.46 0.73 -7.17
CA GLN A 112 -2.03 0.29 -5.89
C GLN A 112 -1.83 -1.22 -5.66
N PRO A 113 -0.58 -1.71 -5.56
CA PRO A 113 -0.28 -3.12 -5.33
C PRO A 113 -0.89 -3.65 -4.02
N ILE A 114 -1.53 -4.81 -4.10
CA ILE A 114 -2.16 -5.47 -2.95
C ILE A 114 -1.11 -6.00 -1.98
N SER A 115 -1.30 -5.64 -0.71
CA SER A 115 -0.49 -6.10 0.40
C SER A 115 -0.99 -7.45 0.95
N THR A 116 -0.09 -8.25 1.51
CA THR A 116 -0.46 -9.47 2.23
C THR A 116 -0.86 -9.16 3.68
N GLY A 117 -1.57 -10.09 4.34
CA GLY A 117 -1.95 -9.93 5.74
C GLY A 117 -0.76 -9.72 6.70
N ARG A 118 0.45 -10.13 6.32
CA ARG A 118 1.68 -9.85 7.08
C ARG A 118 1.95 -8.35 7.15
N MET A 119 1.92 -7.69 6.00
CA MET A 119 2.14 -6.25 5.91
C MET A 119 1.00 -5.47 6.57
N GLN A 120 -0.25 -5.90 6.38
CA GLN A 120 -1.40 -5.25 7.01
C GLN A 120 -1.31 -5.25 8.54
N ARG A 121 -0.83 -6.35 9.14
CA ARG A 121 -0.55 -6.42 10.59
C ARG A 121 0.56 -5.45 11.00
N CYS A 122 1.64 -5.35 10.22
CA CYS A 122 2.71 -4.39 10.50
C CYS A 122 2.19 -2.94 10.51
N VAL A 123 1.38 -2.54 9.53
CA VAL A 123 0.80 -1.18 9.48
C VAL A 123 -0.13 -0.93 10.67
N LYS A 124 -1.01 -1.89 10.99
CA LYS A 124 -1.91 -1.75 12.15
C LYS A 124 -1.14 -1.64 13.48
N LEU A 125 -0.08 -2.43 13.66
CA LEU A 125 0.79 -2.32 14.84
C LEU A 125 1.50 -0.97 14.91
N LEU A 126 1.93 -0.44 13.76
CA LEU A 126 2.55 0.87 13.69
C LEU A 126 1.58 1.96 14.13
N THR A 127 0.35 1.97 13.61
CA THR A 127 -0.62 3.03 13.92
C THR A 127 -1.13 2.95 15.36
N MET A 128 -1.29 1.75 15.92
CA MET A 128 -1.68 1.60 17.35
C MET A 128 -0.63 2.17 18.31
N LYS A 129 0.67 2.09 17.96
CA LYS A 129 1.74 2.70 18.77
C LYS A 129 1.73 4.22 18.71
N CYS A 130 1.39 4.81 17.56
CA CYS A 130 1.26 6.27 17.43
C CYS A 130 0.11 6.84 18.28
N VAL A 131 -1.03 6.15 18.36
CA VAL A 131 -2.22 6.63 19.11
C VAL A 131 -2.04 6.51 20.64
N SER A 132 -1.16 5.62 21.12
CA SER A 132 -0.94 5.39 22.55
C SER A 132 0.20 6.23 23.14
N GLY A 133 0.73 7.22 22.41
CA GLY A 133 1.79 8.11 22.89
C GLY A 133 3.10 7.40 23.25
N SER A 134 3.32 6.17 22.76
CA SER A 134 4.40 5.29 23.19
C SER A 134 5.35 4.95 22.04
N ILE A 135 6.00 5.96 21.45
CA ILE A 135 7.10 5.75 20.50
C ILE A 135 8.31 6.61 20.90
N GLU A 136 9.32 5.97 21.48
CA GLU A 136 10.72 6.33 21.26
C GLU A 136 11.13 5.85 19.87
N VAL A 137 11.89 6.68 19.15
CA VAL A 137 12.42 6.43 17.80
C VAL A 137 13.66 5.55 17.87
#